data_AF-A0A3M2CE63-F1
#
_entry.id   AF-A0A3M2CE63-F1
#
_cell.length_a   1.000
_cell.length_b   1.000
_cell.length_c   1.000
_cell.angle_alpha   90.00
_cell.angle_beta   90.00
_cell.angle_gamma   90.00
#
_symmetry.space_group_name_H-M   'P 1'
#
loop_
_entity.id
_entity.type
_entity.pdbx_description
1 polymer ?
#
loop_
_entity_poly.entity_id
_entity_poly.type
_entity_poly.pdbx_seq_one_letter_code
_entity_poly.pdbx_strand_id
1 'polypeptide(L)'
;MTPESLTFLPTLNACFNASSAALVLLAWWAIRRGNKLLHIWCMCAALVSSALFLSGYLIYHAYHGTTRFEGPPAIRFIYLAILLTHTLLAMAVVPLVLGSVVFAIRRRFDRHKRLARVTLPIWLYVSVTGVIIYWMLYHLAPALRG
;
A
#
# COMPACT_ATOMS: atom_id res chain seq x y z
N MET A 1 -7.97 -24.26 -3.67
CA MET A 1 -7.76 -23.25 -4.72
C MET A 1 -6.52 -23.63 -5.49
N THR A 2 -6.60 -23.78 -6.82
CA THR A 2 -5.44 -24.09 -7.66
C THR A 2 -4.61 -22.82 -7.91
N PRO A 3 -3.30 -22.91 -8.14
CA PRO A 3 -2.46 -21.73 -8.41
C PRO A 3 -2.99 -20.85 -9.56
N GLU A 4 -3.50 -21.46 -10.64
CA GLU A 4 -4.09 -20.73 -11.77
C GLU A 4 -5.23 -19.79 -11.37
N SER A 5 -6.03 -20.18 -10.37
CA SER A 5 -7.17 -19.38 -9.91
C SER A 5 -6.81 -18.09 -9.17
N LEU A 6 -5.52 -17.84 -8.88
CA LEU A 6 -5.05 -16.68 -8.10
C LEU A 6 -4.18 -15.70 -8.90
N THR A 7 -4.02 -15.92 -10.21
CA THR A 7 -3.20 -15.09 -11.10
C THR A 7 -3.71 -13.65 -11.24
N PHE A 8 -4.98 -13.39 -10.92
CA PHE A 8 -5.56 -12.04 -10.89
C PHE A 8 -5.25 -11.26 -9.61
N LEU A 9 -4.86 -11.94 -8.52
CA LEU A 9 -4.63 -11.30 -7.22
C LEU A 9 -3.54 -10.21 -7.24
N PRO A 10 -2.39 -10.38 -7.93
CA PRO A 10 -1.40 -9.32 -8.01
C PRO A 10 -1.94 -8.03 -8.62
N THR A 11 -2.70 -8.13 -9.71
CA THR A 11 -3.34 -6.97 -10.36
C THR A 11 -4.38 -6.33 -9.44
N LEU A 12 -5.22 -7.14 -8.79
CA LEU A 12 -6.22 -6.65 -7.85
C LEU A 12 -5.57 -5.95 -6.64
N ASN A 13 -4.48 -6.51 -6.11
CA ASN A 13 -3.68 -5.92 -5.05
C ASN A 13 -3.07 -4.58 -5.46
N ALA A 14 -2.57 -4.47 -6.70
CA ALA A 14 -2.09 -3.20 -7.23
C ALA A 14 -3.22 -2.15 -7.32
N CYS A 15 -4.41 -2.54 -7.77
CA CYS A 15 -5.58 -1.66 -7.78
C CYS A 15 -5.96 -1.18 -6.37
N PHE A 16 -5.93 -2.06 -5.36
CA PHE A 16 -6.20 -1.68 -3.97
C PHE A 16 -5.14 -0.71 -3.41
N ASN A 17 -3.87 -0.89 -3.76
CA ASN A 17 -2.82 0.06 -3.38
C ASN A 17 -2.99 1.42 -4.06
N ALA A 18 -3.26 1.43 -5.37
CA ALA A 18 -3.53 2.66 -6.12
C ALA A 18 -4.74 3.41 -5.53
N SER A 19 -5.82 2.68 -5.24
CA SER A 19 -7.04 3.22 -4.62
C SER A 19 -6.74 3.79 -3.23
N SER A 20 -5.96 3.07 -2.42
CA SER A 20 -5.54 3.54 -1.09
C SER A 20 -4.73 4.84 -1.19
N ALA A 21 -3.75 4.91 -2.09
CA ALA A 21 -2.97 6.13 -2.31
C ALA A 21 -3.85 7.33 -2.71
N ALA A 22 -4.76 7.13 -3.66
CA ALA A 22 -5.68 8.18 -4.11
C ALA A 22 -6.61 8.65 -2.98
N LEU A 23 -7.18 7.72 -2.21
CA LEU A 23 -8.06 8.01 -1.08
C LEU A 23 -7.33 8.74 0.05
N VAL A 24 -6.09 8.35 0.37
CA VAL A 24 -5.27 9.02 1.39
C VAL A 24 -4.92 10.45 0.95
N LEU A 25 -4.57 10.66 -0.32
CA LEU A 25 -4.35 12.01 -0.87
C LEU A 25 -5.61 12.87 -0.80
N LEU A 26 -6.76 12.31 -1.20
CA LEU A 26 -8.05 13.01 -1.14
C LEU A 26 -8.44 13.33 0.31
N ALA A 27 -8.22 12.40 1.23
CA ALA A 27 -8.48 12.59 2.66
C ALA A 27 -7.61 13.69 3.26
N TRP A 28 -6.33 13.76 2.86
CA TRP A 28 -5.40 14.81 3.26
C TRP A 28 -5.82 16.17 2.69
N TRP A 29 -6.18 16.23 1.42
CA TRP A 29 -6.72 17.45 0.81
C TRP A 29 -8.00 17.92 1.50
N ALA A 30 -8.93 17.00 1.79
CA ALA A 30 -10.20 17.29 2.44
C ALA A 30 -10.03 17.91 3.84
N ILE A 31 -9.13 17.34 4.66
CA ILE A 31 -8.90 17.86 6.01
C ILE A 31 -8.20 19.22 5.99
N ARG A 32 -7.33 19.48 5.00
CA ARG A 32 -6.72 20.80 4.77
C ARG A 32 -7.74 21.86 4.38
N ARG A 33 -8.85 21.46 3.75
CA ARG A 33 -10.02 22.31 3.45
C ARG A 33 -11.03 22.39 4.59
N GLY A 34 -10.76 21.74 5.72
CA GLY A 34 -11.68 21.70 6.87
C GLY A 34 -12.86 20.72 6.71
N ASN A 35 -12.94 19.98 5.60
CA ASN A 35 -14.01 19.00 5.36
C ASN A 35 -13.71 17.69 6.11
N LYS A 36 -14.09 17.65 7.38
CA LYS A 36 -13.88 16.49 8.27
C LYS A 36 -14.67 15.26 7.83
N LEU A 37 -15.87 15.46 7.30
CA LEU A 37 -16.73 14.34 6.90
C LEU A 37 -16.10 13.58 5.72
N LEU A 38 -15.71 14.29 4.67
CA LEU A 38 -15.02 13.69 3.52
C LEU A 38 -13.70 13.03 3.94
N HIS A 39 -12.92 13.67 4.81
CA HIS A 39 -11.71 13.07 5.37
C HIS A 39 -11.98 11.70 6.03
N ILE A 40 -13.02 11.61 6.86
CA ILE A 40 -13.37 10.35 7.55
C ILE A 40 -13.80 9.29 6.53
N TRP A 41 -14.67 9.62 5.58
CA TRP A 41 -15.10 8.67 4.54
C TRP A 41 -13.92 8.14 3.72
N CYS A 42 -13.04 9.02 3.26
CA CYS A 42 -11.86 8.63 2.50
C CYS A 42 -10.88 7.80 3.34
N MET A 43 -10.65 8.14 4.61
CA MET A 43 -9.79 7.33 5.50
C MET A 43 -10.37 5.95 5.76
N CYS A 44 -11.68 5.82 5.99
CA CYS A 44 -12.34 4.53 6.14
C CYS A 44 -12.22 3.68 4.87
N ALA A 45 -12.46 4.27 3.70
CA ALA A 45 -12.31 3.58 2.42
C ALA A 45 -10.84 3.14 2.18
N ALA A 46 -9.87 3.99 2.51
CA ALA A 46 -8.44 3.67 2.39
C ALA A 46 -8.02 2.52 3.33
N LEU A 47 -8.56 2.48 4.55
CA LEU A 47 -8.36 1.38 5.49
C LEU A 47 -8.90 0.06 4.93
N VAL A 48 -10.13 0.07 4.42
CA VAL A 48 -10.74 -1.11 3.80
C VAL A 48 -9.91 -1.58 2.60
N SER A 49 -9.54 -0.67 1.70
CA SER A 49 -8.70 -0.98 0.54
C SER A 49 -7.36 -1.60 0.95
N SER A 50 -6.71 -1.04 1.98
CA SER A 50 -5.42 -1.55 2.48
C SER A 50 -5.56 -2.92 3.16
N ALA A 51 -6.66 -3.17 3.86
CA ALA A 51 -6.95 -4.46 4.48
C ALA A 51 -7.23 -5.55 3.42
N LEU A 52 -7.95 -5.20 2.35
CA LEU A 52 -8.19 -6.09 1.21
C LEU A 52 -6.88 -6.41 0.47
N PHE A 53 -6.04 -5.39 0.22
CA PHE A 53 -4.68 -5.58 -0.31
C PHE A 53 -3.87 -6.55 0.55
N LEU A 54 -3.78 -6.30 1.86
CA LEU A 54 -2.96 -7.13 2.75
C LEU A 54 -3.46 -8.58 2.79
N SER A 55 -4.78 -8.77 2.88
CA SER A 55 -5.39 -10.09 2.83
C SER A 55 -5.07 -10.81 1.52
N GLY A 56 -5.26 -10.14 0.37
CA GLY A 56 -4.96 -10.70 -0.95
C GLY A 56 -3.48 -11.01 -1.13
N TYR A 57 -2.59 -10.15 -0.65
CA TYR A 57 -1.14 -10.34 -0.68
C TYR A 57 -0.71 -11.56 0.13
N LEU A 58 -1.19 -11.70 1.37
CA LEU A 58 -0.86 -12.83 2.23
C LEU A 58 -1.39 -14.15 1.66
N ILE A 59 -2.62 -14.15 1.12
CA ILE A 59 -3.17 -15.31 0.42
C ILE A 59 -2.29 -15.67 -0.77
N TYR A 60 -1.98 -14.72 -1.66
CA TYR A 60 -1.15 -14.98 -2.83
C TYR A 60 0.21 -15.56 -2.43
N HIS A 61 0.92 -14.95 -1.47
CA HIS A 61 2.23 -15.41 -1.03
C HIS A 61 2.20 -16.77 -0.33
N ALA A 62 1.15 -17.09 0.44
CA ALA A 62 1.00 -18.38 1.08
C ALA A 62 0.88 -19.53 0.08
N TYR A 63 0.28 -19.29 -1.11
CA TYR A 63 0.05 -20.32 -2.13
C TYR A 63 1.07 -20.31 -3.28
N HIS A 64 1.56 -19.15 -3.73
CA HIS A 64 2.48 -19.01 -4.87
C HIS A 64 3.96 -18.95 -4.48
N GLY A 65 4.28 -18.71 -3.21
CA GLY A 65 5.66 -18.55 -2.77
C GLY A 65 6.28 -17.22 -3.19
N THR A 66 7.57 -17.23 -3.52
CA THR A 66 8.33 -16.01 -3.87
C THR A 66 8.48 -15.85 -5.38
N THR A 67 8.10 -14.71 -5.92
CA THR A 67 8.31 -14.35 -7.31
C THR A 67 9.72 -13.79 -7.51
N ARG A 68 10.44 -14.31 -8.50
CA ARG A 68 11.79 -13.83 -8.84
C ARG A 68 11.71 -12.75 -9.91
N PHE A 69 12.41 -11.64 -9.68
CA PHE A 69 12.59 -10.61 -10.70
C PHE A 69 13.69 -11.04 -11.68
N GLU A 70 13.31 -11.36 -12.93
CA GLU A 70 14.26 -11.75 -13.97
C GLU A 70 14.38 -10.61 -14.99
N GLY A 71 15.27 -9.67 -14.69
CA GLY A 71 15.65 -8.55 -15.56
C GLY A 71 17.14 -8.21 -15.36
N PRO A 72 17.68 -7.21 -16.09
CA PRO A 72 19.09 -6.85 -16.01
C PRO A 72 19.56 -6.55 -14.57
N PRO A 73 20.83 -6.86 -14.20
CA PRO A 73 21.33 -6.72 -12.84
C PRO A 73 21.11 -5.33 -12.21
N ALA A 74 21.28 -4.26 -12.99
CA ALA A 74 21.07 -2.89 -12.54
C ALA A 74 19.60 -2.63 -12.16
N ILE A 75 18.64 -3.07 -12.98
CA ILE A 75 17.21 -2.90 -12.70
C ILE A 75 16.76 -3.80 -11.54
N ARG A 76 17.31 -5.02 -11.46
CA ARG A 76 17.07 -5.92 -10.33
C ARG A 76 17.53 -5.31 -9.01
N PHE A 77 18.66 -4.61 -8.98
CA PHE A 77 19.12 -3.90 -7.79
C PHE A 77 18.13 -2.82 -7.33
N ILE A 78 17.64 -1.99 -8.27
CA ILE A 78 16.62 -0.97 -8.00
C ILE A 78 15.33 -1.62 -7.47
N TYR A 79 14.87 -2.70 -8.11
CA TYR A 79 13.70 -3.46 -7.67
C TYR A 79 13.84 -3.95 -6.23
N LEU A 80 14.98 -4.59 -5.89
CA LEU A 80 15.21 -5.12 -4.55
C LEU A 80 15.33 -4.01 -3.50
N ALA A 81 15.93 -2.87 -3.85
CA ALA A 81 16.00 -1.71 -2.96
C ALA A 81 14.59 -1.19 -2.62
N ILE A 82 13.73 -1.01 -3.63
CA ILE A 82 12.33 -0.57 -3.45
C ILE A 82 11.54 -1.62 -2.67
N LEU A 83 11.69 -2.90 -3.00
CA LEU A 83 10.99 -3.99 -2.33
C LEU A 83 11.36 -4.06 -0.85
N LEU A 84 12.64 -3.92 -0.52
CA LEU A 84 13.12 -3.93 0.85
C LEU A 84 12.53 -2.76 1.65
N THR A 85 12.66 -1.53 1.14
CA THR A 85 12.14 -0.34 1.83
C THR A 85 10.62 -0.37 1.96
N HIS A 86 9.91 -0.79 0.91
CA HIS A 86 8.47 -0.98 0.92
C HIS A 86 8.06 -1.97 2.03
N THR A 87 8.69 -3.14 2.09
CA THR A 87 8.32 -4.19 3.04
C THR A 87 8.54 -3.76 4.49
N LEU A 88 9.70 -3.13 4.79
CA LEU A 88 9.99 -2.61 6.12
C LEU A 88 9.01 -1.51 6.54
N LEU A 89 8.72 -0.56 5.64
CA LEU A 89 7.79 0.51 5.91
C LEU A 89 6.34 0.02 5.97
N ALA A 90 5.96 -1.02 5.22
CA ALA A 90 4.64 -1.64 5.29
C ALA A 90 4.41 -2.30 6.65
N MET A 91 5.42 -2.98 7.21
CA MET A 91 5.33 -3.49 8.58
C MET A 91 5.20 -2.36 9.61
N ALA A 92 5.95 -1.27 9.44
CA ALA A 92 5.89 -0.12 10.35
C ALA A 92 4.58 0.67 10.24
N VAL A 93 3.96 0.74 9.05
CA VAL A 93 2.76 1.55 8.84
C VAL A 93 1.53 0.98 9.54
N VAL A 94 1.42 -0.35 9.66
CA VAL A 94 0.28 -1.02 10.29
C VAL A 94 0.02 -0.52 11.72
N PRO A 95 0.99 -0.58 12.67
CA PRO A 95 0.77 -0.06 14.02
C PRO A 95 0.55 1.47 14.04
N LEU A 96 1.17 2.23 13.13
CA LEU A 96 0.98 3.68 13.02
C LEU A 96 -0.46 4.05 12.60
N VAL A 97 -1.03 3.29 11.65
CA VAL A 97 -2.40 3.47 11.16
C VAL A 97 -3.38 3.08 12.26
N LEU A 98 -3.19 1.93 12.90
CA LEU A 98 -4.02 1.50 14.02
C LEU A 98 -4.00 2.52 15.17
N GLY A 99 -2.82 3.04 15.53
CA GLY A 99 -2.69 4.11 16.53
C GLY A 99 -3.44 5.39 16.13
N SER A 100 -3.36 5.79 14.86
CA SER A 100 -4.06 6.96 14.33
C SER A 100 -5.58 6.79 14.41
N VAL A 101 -6.10 5.60 14.11
CA VAL A 101 -7.53 5.26 14.22
C VAL A 101 -7.97 5.24 15.68
N VAL A 102 -7.21 4.61 16.58
CA VAL A 102 -7.50 4.58 18.02
C VAL A 102 -7.60 5.99 18.60
N PHE A 103 -6.68 6.90 18.24
CA PHE A 103 -6.75 8.29 18.67
C PHE A 103 -7.97 9.03 18.10
N ALA A 104 -8.37 8.74 16.86
CA ALA A 104 -9.57 9.32 16.27
C ALA A 104 -10.85 8.85 17.00
N ILE A 105 -11.00 7.55 17.25
CA ILE A 105 -12.16 6.98 17.97
C ILE A 105 -12.24 7.52 19.40
N ARG A 106 -11.11 7.65 20.10
CA ARG A 106 -11.02 8.23 21.44
C ARG A 106 -11.14 9.77 21.46
N ARG A 107 -11.44 10.40 20.34
CA ARG A 107 -11.54 11.87 20.17
C ARG A 107 -10.27 12.63 20.63
N ARG A 108 -9.10 11.99 20.62
CA ARG A 108 -7.80 12.59 20.97
C ARG A 108 -7.14 13.19 19.73
N PHE A 109 -7.78 14.21 19.15
CA PHE A 109 -7.40 14.75 17.85
C PHE A 109 -6.00 15.36 17.81
N ASP A 110 -5.48 15.89 18.92
CA ASP A 110 -4.11 16.42 18.95
C ASP A 110 -3.05 15.33 18.79
N ARG A 111 -3.26 14.18 19.43
CA ARG A 111 -2.40 12.99 19.26
C ARG A 111 -2.57 12.38 17.88
N HIS A 112 -3.81 12.29 17.38
CA HIS A 112 -4.08 11.88 16.00
C HIS A 112 -3.30 12.74 14.99
N LYS A 113 -3.39 14.08 15.07
CA LYS A 113 -2.66 15.01 14.19
C LYS A 113 -1.13 14.84 14.28
N ARG A 114 -0.59 14.58 15.47
CA ARG A 114 0.86 14.37 15.65
C ARG A 114 1.32 13.06 15.00
N LEU A 115 0.58 11.97 15.21
CA LEU A 115 0.91 10.67 14.64
C LEU A 115 0.69 10.66 13.12
N ALA A 116 -0.43 11.21 12.66
CA ALA A 116 -0.79 11.29 11.24
C ALA A 116 0.25 12.02 10.38
N ARG A 117 1.01 12.98 10.94
CA ARG A 117 2.12 13.64 10.23
C ARG A 117 3.25 12.69 9.84
N VAL A 118 3.42 11.60 10.59
CA VAL A 118 4.38 10.53 10.30
C VAL A 118 3.70 9.41 9.51
N THR A 119 2.48 9.02 9.90
CA THR A 119 1.73 7.95 9.21
C THR A 119 1.46 8.30 7.75
N LEU A 120 1.07 9.53 7.44
CA LEU A 120 0.67 9.95 6.09
C LEU A 120 1.76 9.72 5.03
N PRO A 121 3.00 10.25 5.15
CA PRO A 121 4.02 10.03 4.13
C PRO A 121 4.44 8.56 4.02
N ILE A 122 4.49 7.81 5.13
CA ILE A 122 4.82 6.38 5.11
C ILE A 122 3.72 5.59 4.39
N TRP A 123 2.45 5.88 4.68
CA TRP A 123 1.32 5.21 4.05
C TRP A 123 1.29 5.48 2.54
N LEU A 124 1.46 6.74 2.13
CA LEU A 124 1.56 7.07 0.71
C LEU A 124 2.75 6.38 0.03
N TYR A 125 3.92 6.36 0.69
CA TYR A 125 5.10 5.69 0.17
C TYR A 125 4.82 4.22 -0.11
N VAL A 126 4.27 3.47 0.87
CA VAL A 126 4.01 2.04 0.68
C VAL A 126 2.93 1.78 -0.36
N SER A 127 1.85 2.57 -0.38
CA SER A 127 0.79 2.38 -1.38
C SER A 127 1.28 2.66 -2.81
N VAL A 128 2.08 3.71 -3.03
CA VAL A 128 2.63 4.02 -4.35
C VAL A 128 3.68 2.98 -4.77
N THR A 129 4.61 2.64 -3.87
CA THR A 129 5.66 1.66 -4.18
C THR A 129 5.10 0.26 -4.41
N GLY A 130 3.98 -0.12 -3.78
CA GLY A 130 3.27 -1.37 -4.07
C GLY A 130 2.82 -1.47 -5.53
N VAL A 131 2.31 -0.37 -6.11
CA VAL A 131 1.96 -0.29 -7.54
C VAL A 131 3.21 -0.36 -8.41
N ILE A 132 4.28 0.34 -8.03
CA ILE A 132 5.56 0.32 -8.75
C ILE A 132 6.15 -1.10 -8.78
N ILE A 133 6.17 -1.81 -7.65
CA ILE A 133 6.65 -3.19 -7.55
C ILE A 133 5.86 -4.11 -8.50
N TYR A 134 4.53 -3.98 -8.51
CA TYR A 134 3.67 -4.70 -9.45
C TYR A 134 4.05 -4.38 -10.90
N TRP A 135 4.13 -3.10 -11.26
CA TRP A 135 4.46 -2.69 -12.62
C TRP A 135 5.83 -3.19 -13.06
N MET A 136 6.83 -3.10 -12.17
CA MET A 136 8.17 -3.61 -12.45
C MET A 136 8.14 -5.12 -12.72
N LEU A 137 7.39 -5.88 -11.93
CA LEU A 137 7.38 -7.34 -12.02
C LEU A 137 6.58 -7.87 -13.22
N TYR A 138 5.44 -7.24 -13.55
CA TYR A 138 4.50 -7.75 -14.56
C TYR A 138 4.55 -7.02 -15.91
N HIS A 139 5.13 -5.82 -15.98
CA HIS A 139 5.21 -5.07 -17.24
C HIS A 139 6.66 -4.77 -17.65
N LEU A 140 7.49 -4.25 -16.72
CA LEU A 140 8.87 -3.91 -17.06
C LEU A 140 9.74 -5.15 -17.28
N ALA A 141 9.69 -6.14 -16.37
CA ALA A 141 10.55 -7.32 -16.48
C ALA A 141 10.31 -8.10 -17.79
N PRO A 142 9.05 -8.37 -18.22
CA PRO A 142 8.80 -8.98 -19.53
C PRO A 142 9.32 -8.13 -20.70
N ALA A 143 9.16 -6.80 -20.65
CA ALA A 143 9.61 -5.90 -21.71
C ALA A 143 11.15 -5.82 -21.84
N LEU A 144 11.90 -6.15 -20.78
CA LEU A 144 13.37 -6.17 -20.79
C LEU A 144 13.96 -7.54 -21.19
N ARG A 145 13.11 -8.56 -21.39
CA ARG A 145 13.53 -9.90 -21.85
C ARG A 145 13.32 -10.13 -23.34
N GLY A 146 12.46 -9.34 -23.98
CA GLY A 146 12.26 -9.32 -25.43
C GLY A 146 13.27 -8.40 -26.10
#